data_AF-A0A242VZU9-F1
#
_entry.id   AF-A0A242VZU9-F1
#
_cell.length_a   1.000
_cell.length_b   1.000
_cell.length_c   1.000
_cell.angle_alpha   90.00
_cell.angle_beta   90.00
_cell.angle_gamma   90.00
#
_symmetry.space_group_name_H-M   'P 1'
#
loop_
_entity.id
_entity.type
_entity.pdbx_description
1 polymer ?
#
loop_
_entity_poly.entity_id
_entity_poly.type
_entity_poly.pdbx_seq_one_letter_code
_entity_poly.pdbx_strand_id
1 'polypeptide(L)'
;MIKNEFVIRINSDDKFSVDNVSIDYNLEQHSTFTYTFWNNTFDSLPHFFSKVGLDLFYISLAVFGVDRVVSRDKAQDCWTRNIKLYIPVLEIEKWIENKLLLESILDFLSGDKWDIEFRSREFTEKEIEAKKRIEEFNGEKINKETICMFSGGLDSFIGAIDLLH
;
A
#
# COMPACT_ATOMS: atom_id res chain seq x y z
N MET A 1 3.68 23.41 -16.10
CA MET A 1 4.30 22.31 -15.34
C MET A 1 3.21 21.27 -15.15
N ILE A 2 3.37 20.05 -15.67
CA ILE A 2 2.36 18.99 -15.50
C ILE A 2 2.38 18.62 -14.02
N LYS A 3 1.26 18.82 -13.34
CA LYS A 3 1.08 18.42 -11.95
C LYS A 3 0.62 16.97 -11.95
N ASN A 4 1.39 16.06 -11.35
CA ASN A 4 0.96 14.68 -11.16
C ASN A 4 0.40 14.54 -9.73
N GLU A 5 -0.77 15.13 -9.51
CA GLU A 5 -1.47 15.10 -8.22
C GLU A 5 -2.54 13.99 -8.24
N PHE A 6 -2.46 13.06 -7.29
CA PHE A 6 -3.33 11.89 -7.20
C PHE A 6 -4.05 11.82 -5.87
N VAL A 7 -5.36 11.57 -5.90
CA VAL A 7 -6.12 11.16 -4.72
C VAL A 7 -6.23 9.64 -4.72
N ILE A 8 -5.68 9.00 -3.70
CA ILE A 8 -5.78 7.55 -3.54
C ILE A 8 -7.06 7.23 -2.80
N ARG A 9 -7.88 6.32 -3.31
CA ARG A 9 -9.08 5.82 -2.60
C ARG A 9 -8.93 4.33 -2.31
N ILE A 10 -9.30 3.93 -1.10
CA ILE A 10 -9.32 2.53 -0.66
C ILE A 10 -10.76 1.98 -0.65
N ASN A 11 -11.75 2.86 -0.59
CA ASN A 11 -13.17 2.56 -0.61
C ASN A 11 -13.93 3.51 -1.54
N SER A 12 -14.99 3.00 -2.16
CA SER A 12 -15.75 3.71 -3.18
C SER A 12 -16.62 4.86 -2.66
N ASP A 13 -16.90 4.88 -1.35
CA ASP A 13 -17.68 5.91 -0.66
C ASP A 13 -16.83 7.08 -0.12
N ASP A 14 -15.51 7.05 -0.34
CA ASP A 14 -14.61 8.13 0.00
C ASP A 14 -14.97 9.42 -0.76
N LYS A 15 -15.32 10.48 -0.02
CA LYS A 15 -15.74 11.79 -0.58
C LYS A 15 -14.64 12.84 -0.60
N PHE A 16 -13.41 12.49 -0.23
CA PHE A 16 -12.31 13.45 -0.24
C PHE A 16 -12.08 13.99 -1.64
N SER A 17 -11.97 15.32 -1.77
CA SER A 17 -11.74 16.01 -3.04
C SER A 17 -10.80 17.18 -2.82
N VAL A 18 -9.97 17.48 -3.82
CA VAL A 18 -9.09 18.64 -3.84
C VAL A 18 -9.28 19.35 -5.18
N ASP A 19 -9.38 20.67 -5.15
CA ASP A 19 -9.83 21.52 -6.27
C ASP A 19 -8.95 21.44 -7.54
N ASN A 20 -7.76 20.81 -7.48
CA ASN A 20 -6.79 20.73 -8.58
C ASN A 20 -6.19 19.32 -8.81
N VAL A 21 -6.89 18.25 -8.42
CA VAL A 21 -6.39 16.88 -8.62
C VAL A 21 -6.45 16.46 -10.08
N SER A 22 -5.37 15.83 -10.53
CA SER A 22 -5.21 15.42 -11.92
C SER A 22 -5.81 14.05 -12.18
N ILE A 23 -5.73 13.12 -11.21
CA ILE A 23 -6.21 11.74 -11.36
C ILE A 23 -6.75 11.20 -10.02
N ASP A 24 -7.95 10.62 -10.07
CA ASP A 24 -8.53 9.85 -8.96
C ASP A 24 -8.12 8.37 -9.10
N TYR A 25 -7.33 7.88 -8.14
CA TYR A 25 -6.75 6.54 -8.17
C TYR A 25 -7.41 5.64 -7.14
N ASN A 26 -8.51 5.01 -7.55
CA ASN A 26 -9.28 4.11 -6.70
C ASN A 26 -8.75 2.67 -6.78
N LEU A 27 -8.25 2.15 -5.65
CA LEU A 27 -7.70 0.81 -5.53
C LEU A 27 -8.76 -0.30 -5.54
N GLU A 28 -10.05 0.01 -5.30
CA GLU A 28 -11.14 -0.96 -5.47
C GLU A 28 -11.59 -1.12 -6.92
N GLN A 29 -11.32 -0.13 -7.76
CA GLN A 29 -11.76 -0.17 -9.15
C GLN A 29 -10.80 -1.01 -9.98
N HIS A 30 -11.25 -2.21 -10.36
CA HIS A 30 -10.48 -3.16 -11.18
C HIS A 30 -9.97 -2.57 -12.51
N SER A 31 -10.65 -1.58 -13.07
CA SER A 31 -10.22 -0.85 -14.27
C SER A 31 -8.96 -0.02 -14.05
N THR A 32 -8.68 0.37 -12.81
CA THR A 32 -7.61 1.29 -12.40
C THR A 32 -6.43 0.53 -11.80
N PHE A 33 -6.72 -0.43 -10.92
CA PHE A 33 -5.72 -1.26 -10.25
C PHE A 33 -6.35 -2.57 -9.79
N THR A 34 -5.66 -3.69 -9.94
CA THR A 34 -6.15 -4.99 -9.44
C THR A 34 -5.13 -5.60 -8.49
N TYR A 35 -5.59 -5.92 -7.29
CA TYR A 35 -4.87 -6.74 -6.32
C TYR A 35 -5.84 -7.79 -5.76
N THR A 36 -5.33 -8.93 -5.32
CA THR A 36 -6.14 -10.08 -4.90
C THR A 36 -6.06 -10.35 -3.40
N PHE A 37 -5.43 -9.47 -2.62
CA PHE A 37 -5.14 -9.68 -1.19
C PHE A 37 -6.38 -10.12 -0.41
N TRP A 38 -7.47 -9.34 -0.42
CA TRP A 38 -8.71 -9.65 0.29
C TRP A 38 -9.54 -10.79 -0.31
N ASN A 39 -9.17 -11.31 -1.50
CA ASN A 39 -9.81 -12.49 -2.08
C ASN A 39 -9.24 -13.80 -1.51
N ASN A 40 -8.16 -13.73 -0.73
CA ASN A 40 -7.56 -14.89 -0.06
C ASN A 40 -8.21 -15.13 1.31
N THR A 41 -8.11 -16.38 1.77
CA THR A 41 -8.56 -16.78 3.10
C THR A 41 -7.44 -16.54 4.12
N PHE A 42 -7.75 -15.75 5.14
CA PHE A 42 -6.81 -15.43 6.23
C PHE A 42 -7.24 -16.00 7.57
N ASP A 43 -8.35 -16.75 7.61
CA ASP A 43 -9.10 -17.08 8.82
C ASP A 43 -8.24 -17.80 9.87
N SER A 44 -7.28 -18.62 9.44
CA SER A 44 -6.35 -19.33 10.32
C SER A 44 -5.22 -18.48 10.88
N LEU A 45 -5.12 -17.18 10.56
CA LEU A 45 -4.08 -16.32 11.13
C LEU A 45 -4.28 -16.15 12.65
N PRO A 46 -3.19 -16.10 13.44
CA PRO A 46 -3.28 -15.94 14.89
C PRO A 46 -3.93 -14.60 15.28
N HIS A 47 -3.61 -13.53 14.55
CA HIS A 47 -4.05 -12.17 14.81
C HIS A 47 -4.41 -11.45 13.51
N PHE A 48 -5.31 -10.48 13.62
CA PHE A 48 -5.57 -9.54 12.53
C PHE A 48 -4.34 -8.64 12.27
N PHE A 49 -4.25 -8.09 11.06
CA PHE A 49 -3.16 -7.20 10.66
C PHE A 49 -3.12 -5.94 11.54
N SER A 50 -1.91 -5.46 11.85
CA SER A 50 -1.75 -4.19 12.54
C SER A 50 -2.21 -3.04 11.65
N LYS A 51 -2.73 -1.96 12.25
CA LYS A 51 -3.17 -0.78 11.50
C LYS A 51 -2.05 -0.17 10.64
N VAL A 52 -0.85 -0.03 11.23
CA VAL A 52 0.35 0.44 10.52
C VAL A 52 0.73 -0.50 9.37
N GLY A 53 0.59 -1.82 9.55
CA GLY A 53 0.84 -2.80 8.50
C GLY A 53 -0.14 -2.68 7.33
N LEU A 54 -1.43 -2.48 7.62
CA LEU A 54 -2.43 -2.21 6.58
C LEU A 54 -2.17 -0.89 5.86
N ASP A 55 -1.82 0.17 6.60
CA ASP A 55 -1.47 1.45 5.98
C ASP A 55 -0.26 1.31 5.06
N LEU A 56 0.81 0.63 5.52
CA LEU A 56 2.00 0.39 4.70
C LEU A 56 1.66 -0.41 3.43
N PHE A 57 0.76 -1.40 3.54
CA PHE A 57 0.27 -2.15 2.39
C PHE A 57 -0.40 -1.22 1.37
N TYR A 58 -1.36 -0.39 1.76
CA TYR A 58 -2.03 0.52 0.82
C TYR A 58 -1.11 1.62 0.27
N ILE A 59 -0.20 2.16 1.10
CA ILE A 59 0.84 3.08 0.63
C ILE A 59 1.67 2.40 -0.47
N SER A 60 2.08 1.15 -0.26
CA SER A 60 2.86 0.39 -1.24
C SER A 60 2.10 0.17 -2.55
N LEU A 61 0.80 -0.18 -2.47
CA LEU A 61 -0.05 -0.32 -3.66
C LEU A 61 -0.22 1.01 -4.41
N ALA A 62 -0.42 2.11 -3.68
CA ALA A 62 -0.59 3.43 -4.25
C ALA A 62 0.68 3.90 -4.97
N VAL A 63 1.84 3.79 -4.32
CA VAL A 63 3.14 4.13 -4.90
C VAL A 63 3.40 3.29 -6.14
N PHE A 64 3.22 1.97 -6.06
CA PHE A 64 3.42 1.07 -7.20
C PHE A 64 2.47 1.38 -8.36
N GLY A 65 1.19 1.65 -8.08
CA GLY A 65 0.20 2.01 -9.09
C GLY A 65 0.54 3.32 -9.80
N VAL A 66 0.83 4.37 -9.02
CA VAL A 66 1.14 5.70 -9.55
C VAL A 66 2.46 5.71 -10.33
N ASP A 67 3.49 5.03 -9.82
CA ASP A 67 4.80 4.92 -10.48
C ASP A 67 4.67 4.37 -11.91
N ARG A 68 3.74 3.42 -12.12
CA ARG A 68 3.45 2.82 -13.43
C ARG A 68 2.60 3.70 -14.35
N VAL A 69 1.75 4.55 -13.79
CA VAL A 69 0.81 5.39 -14.56
C VAL A 69 1.46 6.69 -15.03
N VAL A 70 2.38 7.27 -14.24
CA VAL A 70 3.04 8.52 -14.60
C VAL A 70 4.15 8.26 -15.63
N SER A 71 3.91 8.58 -16.90
CA SER A 71 4.95 8.46 -17.94
C SER A 71 6.11 9.45 -17.74
N ARG A 72 7.34 8.97 -17.92
CA ARG A 72 8.58 9.77 -17.87
C ARG A 72 8.79 10.66 -19.11
N ASP A 73 8.19 10.31 -20.25
CA ASP A 73 8.35 11.03 -21.52
C ASP A 73 7.82 12.48 -21.47
N LYS A 74 7.02 12.80 -20.45
CA LYS A 74 6.42 14.12 -20.22
C LYS A 74 7.18 14.93 -19.15
N ALA A 75 8.25 14.42 -18.57
CA ALA A 75 9.06 15.13 -17.59
C ALA A 75 9.93 16.22 -18.26
N GLN A 76 10.18 17.32 -17.56
CA GLN A 76 10.85 18.51 -18.10
C GLN A 76 12.32 18.25 -18.49
N ASP A 77 12.92 17.24 -17.87
CA ASP A 77 14.25 16.68 -18.13
C ASP A 77 14.19 15.25 -18.73
N CYS A 78 12.99 14.77 -19.09
CA CYS A 78 12.70 13.38 -19.48
C CYS A 78 13.11 12.31 -18.44
N TRP A 79 13.30 12.69 -17.16
CA TRP A 79 13.84 11.79 -16.14
C TRP A 79 13.13 11.92 -14.78
N THR A 80 13.08 13.11 -14.19
CA THR A 80 12.60 13.35 -12.82
C THR A 80 11.14 13.80 -12.82
N ARG A 81 10.24 13.01 -12.23
CA ARG A 81 8.82 13.38 -12.08
C ARG A 81 8.59 14.01 -10.70
N ASN A 82 7.69 15.00 -10.64
CA ASN A 82 7.12 15.46 -9.37
C ASN A 82 5.76 14.77 -9.20
N ILE A 83 5.59 14.00 -8.13
CA ILE A 83 4.42 13.19 -7.84
C ILE A 83 3.89 13.59 -6.47
N LYS A 84 2.61 13.93 -6.41
CA LYS A 84 1.93 14.28 -5.15
C LYS A 84 0.78 13.32 -4.89
N LEU A 85 0.75 12.73 -3.70
CA LEU A 85 -0.26 11.75 -3.30
C LEU A 85 -1.05 12.23 -2.09
N TYR A 86 -2.37 12.04 -2.13
CA TYR A 86 -3.24 12.16 -0.97
C TYR A 86 -3.67 10.75 -0.53
N ILE A 87 -3.08 10.23 0.55
CA ILE A 87 -3.24 8.83 0.96
C ILE A 87 -4.01 8.71 2.28
N PRO A 88 -5.11 7.94 2.31
CA PRO A 88 -5.85 7.66 3.54
C PRO A 88 -5.14 6.59 4.40
N VAL A 89 -4.96 6.87 5.69
CA VAL A 89 -4.26 6.02 6.67
C VAL A 89 -5.02 5.95 7.99
N LEU A 90 -4.92 4.82 8.68
CA LEU A 90 -5.55 4.57 9.99
C LEU A 90 -4.78 5.24 11.13
N GLU A 91 -3.44 5.29 11.05
CA GLU A 91 -2.57 5.81 12.11
C GLU A 91 -1.87 7.09 11.67
N ILE A 92 -2.65 8.15 11.45
CA ILE A 92 -2.20 9.41 10.85
C ILE A 92 -0.99 10.04 11.55
N GLU A 93 -0.95 10.03 12.89
CA GLU A 93 0.12 10.66 13.66
C GLU A 93 1.47 10.00 13.39
N LYS A 94 1.50 8.66 13.32
CA LYS A 94 2.72 7.89 13.03
C LYS A 94 3.24 8.17 11.62
N TRP A 95 2.33 8.28 10.65
CA TRP A 95 2.71 8.54 9.27
C TRP A 95 3.15 9.98 9.04
N ILE A 96 2.55 10.95 9.72
CA ILE A 96 3.02 12.34 9.71
C ILE A 96 4.44 12.43 10.28
N GLU A 97 4.71 11.77 11.41
CA GLU A 97 6.05 11.75 12.02
C GLU A 97 7.11 11.15 11.08
N ASN A 98 6.73 10.12 10.31
CA ASN A 98 7.63 9.41 9.41
C ASN A 98 7.55 9.90 7.94
N LYS A 99 6.79 10.97 7.65
CA LYS A 99 6.53 11.46 6.29
C LYS A 99 7.83 11.69 5.51
N LEU A 100 8.74 12.48 6.08
CA LEU A 100 10.00 12.85 5.41
C LEU A 100 10.89 11.63 5.15
N LEU A 101 10.90 10.65 6.06
CA LEU A 101 11.65 9.42 5.88
C LEU A 101 11.08 8.63 4.70
N LEU A 102 9.75 8.44 4.66
CA LEU A 102 9.09 7.73 3.57
C LEU A 102 9.35 8.42 2.22
N GLU A 103 9.17 9.73 2.14
CA GLU A 103 9.46 10.51 0.93
C GLU A 103 10.92 10.36 0.49
N SER A 104 11.88 10.43 1.43
CA SER A 104 13.30 10.27 1.10
C SER A 104 13.64 8.88 0.54
N ILE A 105 12.98 7.84 1.06
CA ILE A 105 13.15 6.46 0.56
C ILE A 105 12.59 6.35 -0.86
N LEU A 106 11.41 6.91 -1.10
CA LEU A 106 10.78 6.87 -2.42
C LEU A 106 11.56 7.68 -3.45
N ASP A 107 12.00 8.89 -3.09
CA ASP A 107 12.89 9.72 -3.90
C ASP A 107 14.14 8.96 -4.32
N PHE A 108 14.79 8.29 -3.36
CA PHE A 108 16.01 7.54 -3.61
C PHE A 108 15.78 6.32 -4.52
N LEU A 109 14.72 5.55 -4.27
CA LEU A 109 14.45 4.30 -5.00
C LEU A 109 13.95 4.54 -6.43
N SER A 110 13.21 5.63 -6.67
CA SER A 110 12.58 5.92 -7.96
C SER A 110 13.36 6.94 -8.81
N GLY A 111 14.16 7.80 -8.17
CA GLY A 111 14.78 8.97 -8.79
C GLY A 111 13.81 10.13 -9.02
N ASP A 112 12.59 10.06 -8.46
CA ASP A 112 11.56 11.09 -8.58
C ASP A 112 11.47 11.97 -7.32
N LYS A 113 10.53 12.92 -7.31
CA LYS A 113 10.18 13.74 -6.15
C LYS A 113 8.77 13.44 -5.69
N TRP A 114 8.66 12.90 -4.48
CA TRP A 114 7.40 12.53 -3.84
C TRP A 114 6.99 13.55 -2.79
N ASP A 115 5.74 14.02 -2.86
CA ASP A 115 5.07 14.79 -1.79
C ASP A 115 3.82 14.02 -1.35
N ILE A 116 3.78 13.58 -0.10
CA ILE A 116 2.70 12.75 0.44
C ILE A 116 1.90 13.52 1.48
N GLU A 117 0.61 13.71 1.23
CA GLU A 117 -0.34 14.20 2.23
C GLU A 117 -1.17 13.04 2.77
N PHE A 118 -0.97 12.75 4.05
CA PHE A 118 -1.77 11.74 4.76
C PHE A 118 -3.09 12.33 5.22
N ARG A 119 -4.15 11.53 5.15
CA ARG A 119 -5.47 11.85 5.70
C ARG A 119 -5.99 10.68 6.51
N SER A 120 -6.81 10.96 7.52
CA SER A 120 -7.38 9.91 8.37
C SER A 120 -8.44 9.12 7.60
N ARG A 121 -8.57 7.83 7.92
CA ARG A 121 -9.67 6.96 7.48
C ARG A 121 -10.07 6.01 8.59
N GLU A 122 -11.19 5.35 8.37
CA GLU A 122 -11.63 4.21 9.17
C GLU A 122 -11.40 2.89 8.42
N PHE A 123 -11.64 1.78 9.11
CA PHE A 123 -11.67 0.47 8.49
C PHE A 123 -12.79 0.39 7.44
N THR A 124 -12.46 -0.22 6.30
CA THR A 124 -13.42 -0.57 5.25
C THR A 124 -14.27 -1.78 5.66
N GLU A 125 -15.40 -1.97 5.00
CA GLU A 125 -16.26 -3.13 5.22
C GLU A 125 -15.51 -4.47 5.03
N LYS A 126 -14.64 -4.55 4.00
CA LYS A 126 -13.80 -5.73 3.73
C LYS A 126 -12.82 -6.03 4.87
N GLU A 127 -12.19 -4.99 5.42
CA GLU A 127 -11.27 -5.13 6.56
C GLU A 127 -12.01 -5.58 7.81
N ILE A 128 -13.20 -5.02 8.08
CA ILE A 128 -14.05 -5.40 9.22
C ILE A 128 -14.49 -6.86 9.10
N GLU A 129 -14.96 -7.27 7.91
CA GLU A 129 -15.38 -8.65 7.67
C GLU A 129 -14.21 -9.62 7.83
N ALA A 130 -13.05 -9.32 7.24
CA ALA A 130 -11.86 -10.16 7.37
C ALA A 130 -11.39 -10.27 8.83
N LYS A 131 -11.38 -9.16 9.57
CA LYS A 131 -11.07 -9.15 11.00
C LYS A 131 -11.99 -10.07 11.79
N LYS A 132 -13.30 -9.96 11.55
CA LYS A 132 -14.30 -10.81 12.19
C LYS A 132 -14.06 -12.29 11.89
N ARG A 133 -13.81 -12.65 10.62
CA ARG A 133 -13.51 -14.04 10.23
C ARG A 133 -12.28 -14.60 10.96
N ILE A 134 -11.21 -13.83 11.11
CA ILE A 134 -9.97 -14.23 11.81
C ILE A 134 -10.19 -14.39 13.33
N GLU A 135 -10.94 -13.48 13.92
CA GLU A 135 -11.20 -13.48 15.38
C GLU A 135 -12.17 -14.60 15.77
N GLU A 136 -13.17 -14.88 14.95
CA GLU A 136 -14.20 -15.91 15.19
C GLU A 136 -13.82 -17.29 14.61
N PHE A 137 -12.64 -17.44 14.02
CA PHE A 137 -12.19 -18.71 13.46
C PHE A 137 -11.96 -19.75 14.55
N ASN A 138 -12.75 -20.83 14.52
CA ASN A 138 -12.71 -21.91 15.50
C ASN A 138 -11.78 -23.09 15.12
N GLY A 139 -11.06 -22.99 14.00
CA GLY A 139 -10.11 -24.03 13.56
C GLY A 139 -8.71 -23.85 14.17
N GLU A 140 -7.77 -24.71 13.74
CA GLU A 140 -6.37 -24.60 14.15
C GLU A 140 -5.74 -23.33 13.55
N LYS A 141 -5.26 -22.44 14.42
CA LYS A 141 -4.54 -21.24 13.99
C LYS A 141 -3.11 -21.58 13.61
N ILE A 142 -2.59 -20.87 12.61
CA ILE A 142 -1.21 -20.96 12.18
C ILE A 142 -0.31 -20.57 13.36
N ASN A 143 0.45 -21.54 13.84
CA ASN A 143 1.50 -21.35 14.83
C ASN A 143 2.87 -21.46 14.13
N LYS A 144 3.33 -20.35 13.56
CA LYS A 144 4.63 -20.26 12.89
C LYS A 144 5.41 -19.09 13.48
N GLU A 145 6.64 -19.37 13.90
CA GLU A 145 7.54 -18.36 14.47
C GLU A 145 8.29 -17.58 13.39
N THR A 146 8.30 -18.07 12.15
CA THR A 146 9.09 -17.50 11.05
C THR A 146 8.27 -17.42 9.75
N ILE A 147 8.38 -16.27 9.08
CA ILE A 147 7.81 -16.03 7.76
C ILE A 147 8.96 -15.73 6.81
N CYS A 148 9.06 -16.50 5.73
CA CYS A 148 10.08 -16.29 4.68
C CYS A 148 9.44 -15.71 3.43
N MET A 149 9.98 -14.60 2.93
CA MET A 149 9.57 -14.06 1.64
C MET A 149 10.32 -14.80 0.52
N PHE A 150 9.60 -15.61 -0.23
CA PHE A 150 10.16 -16.34 -1.36
C PHE A 150 10.08 -15.49 -2.63
N SER A 151 11.22 -14.97 -3.08
CA SER A 151 11.28 -14.15 -4.30
C SER A 151 11.36 -14.98 -5.58
N GLY A 152 11.56 -16.30 -5.46
CA GLY A 152 11.84 -17.21 -6.57
C GLY A 152 13.31 -17.23 -6.99
N GLY A 153 14.17 -16.44 -6.35
CA GLY A 153 15.61 -16.45 -6.56
C GLY A 153 16.33 -17.51 -5.73
N LEU A 154 17.54 -17.89 -6.16
CA LEU A 154 18.39 -18.90 -5.50
C LEU A 154 18.67 -18.54 -4.03
N ASP A 155 18.95 -17.27 -3.74
CA ASP A 155 19.28 -16.83 -2.38
C ASP A 155 18.10 -17.01 -1.41
N SER A 156 16.88 -16.65 -1.86
CA SER A 156 15.66 -16.85 -1.07
C SER A 156 15.36 -18.34 -0.84
N PHE A 157 15.76 -19.19 -1.79
CA PHE A 157 15.61 -20.64 -1.69
C PHE A 157 16.61 -21.27 -0.73
N ILE A 158 17.87 -20.85 -0.79
CA ILE A 158 18.89 -21.31 0.16
C ILE A 158 18.48 -20.94 1.60
N GLY A 159 18.04 -19.69 1.82
CA GLY A 159 17.59 -19.26 3.15
C GLY A 159 16.35 -20.03 3.66
N ALA A 160 15.40 -20.35 2.77
CA ALA A 160 14.24 -21.15 3.14
C ALA A 160 14.61 -22.60 3.50
N ILE A 161 15.53 -23.22 2.76
CA ILE A 161 16.00 -24.58 3.07
C ILE A 161 16.71 -24.62 4.43
N ASP A 162 17.57 -23.65 4.70
CA ASP A 162 18.36 -23.61 5.94
C ASP A 162 17.47 -23.54 7.19
N LEU A 163 16.30 -22.91 7.09
CA LEU A 163 15.30 -22.81 8.16
C LEU A 163 14.39 -24.03 8.29
N LEU A 164 14.38 -24.92 7.30
CA LEU A 164 13.57 -26.15 7.29
C LEU A 164 14.35 -27.39 7.76
N HIS A 165 15.66 -27.24 7.98
CA HIS A 165 16.56 -28.30 8.43
C HIS A 165 16.76 -28.34 9.95
#